data_AF-A0A820LFL6-F1
#
_entry.id   AF-A0A820LFL6-F1
#
_cell.length_a   1.000
_cell.length_b   1.000
_cell.length_c   1.000
_cell.angle_alpha   90.00
_cell.angle_beta   90.00
_cell.angle_gamma   90.00
#
_symmetry.space_group_name_H-M   'P 1'
#
loop_
_entity.id
_entity.type
_entity.pdbx_description
1 polymer ?
#
loop_
_entity_poly.entity_id
_entity_poly.type
_entity_poly.pdbx_seq_one_letter_code
_entity_poly.pdbx_strand_id
1 'polypeptide(L)'
;AFPKYDINNVKVTDDVLTNIRSYLINAVQMRLMSHRRIGCMLSGGLDSSLIAAITVQEARKRGITYPIQTFSIGMDEQSPDLLAARKVADHLGTEHHEIRFSAEDAISHLRNVIKALESYDITTIRASIGMYFVSKYIQEKTDTVVVLSGEGADEVCQGYIYFYRQPTPEEGDKESHGLCN
;
A
#
# COMPACT_ATOMS: atom_id res chain seq x y z
N ALA A 1 -18.43 18.09 8.66
CA ALA A 1 -17.23 18.01 9.50
C ALA A 1 -16.61 16.64 9.32
N PHE A 2 -15.30 16.53 9.09
CA PHE A 2 -14.65 15.23 9.10
C PHE A 2 -14.80 14.61 10.50
N PRO A 3 -15.13 13.31 10.61
CA PRO A 3 -15.17 12.65 11.92
C PRO A 3 -13.83 12.82 12.62
N LYS A 4 -13.86 13.31 13.87
CA LYS A 4 -12.67 13.28 14.74
C LYS A 4 -12.50 11.84 15.20
N TYR A 5 -11.47 11.18 14.72
CA TYR A 5 -11.12 9.84 15.17
C TYR A 5 -9.99 9.94 16.19
N ASP A 6 -10.20 9.33 17.36
CA ASP A 6 -9.19 9.30 18.42
C ASP A 6 -8.21 8.15 18.14
N ILE A 7 -6.96 8.52 17.82
CA ILE A 7 -5.86 7.57 17.59
C ILE A 7 -5.55 6.73 18.83
N ASN A 8 -5.90 7.22 20.02
CA ASN A 8 -5.66 6.57 21.31
C ASN A 8 -6.82 5.68 21.75
N ASN A 9 -7.85 5.51 20.92
CA ASN A 9 -8.97 4.62 21.22
C ASN A 9 -8.62 3.12 21.01
N VAL A 10 -7.43 2.73 21.46
CA VAL A 10 -6.92 1.36 21.44
C VAL A 10 -6.59 0.99 22.88
N LYS A 11 -7.15 -0.13 23.35
CA LYS A 11 -6.83 -0.66 24.67
C LYS A 11 -5.42 -1.26 24.64
N VAL A 12 -4.46 -0.56 25.24
CA VAL A 12 -3.09 -1.03 25.38
C VAL A 12 -3.04 -2.16 26.40
N THR A 13 -2.31 -3.22 26.06
CA THR A 13 -2.04 -4.39 26.91
C THR A 13 -0.53 -4.55 27.12
N ASP A 14 -0.12 -5.47 27.99
CA ASP A 14 1.31 -5.79 28.16
C ASP A 14 1.88 -6.59 26.98
N ASP A 15 1.04 -7.10 26.07
CA ASP A 15 1.46 -7.80 24.86
C ASP A 15 1.66 -6.84 23.68
N VAL A 16 2.93 -6.61 23.34
CA VAL A 16 3.37 -5.73 22.25
C VAL A 16 2.77 -6.15 20.90
N LEU A 17 2.68 -7.45 20.60
CA LEU A 17 2.16 -7.92 19.31
C LEU A 17 0.67 -7.63 19.16
N THR A 18 -0.09 -7.83 20.25
CA THR A 18 -1.51 -7.44 20.30
C THR A 18 -1.69 -5.94 20.12
N ASN A 19 -0.81 -5.13 20.73
CA ASN A 19 -0.87 -3.67 20.58
C ASN A 19 -0.60 -3.24 19.13
N ILE A 20 0.48 -3.73 18.50
CA ILE A 20 0.82 -3.42 17.10
C ILE A 20 -0.35 -3.75 16.18
N ARG A 21 -0.89 -4.97 16.31
CA ARG A 21 -2.05 -5.41 15.53
C ARG A 21 -3.25 -4.48 15.73
N SER A 22 -3.54 -4.12 16.97
CA SER A 22 -4.69 -3.28 17.30
C SER A 22 -4.54 -1.86 16.74
N TYR A 23 -3.35 -1.28 16.84
CA TYR A 23 -3.05 0.03 16.26
C TYR A 23 -3.09 0.02 14.73
N LEU A 24 -2.58 -1.02 14.08
CA LEU A 24 -2.64 -1.14 12.62
C LEU A 24 -4.09 -1.27 12.12
N ILE A 25 -4.90 -2.10 12.79
CA ILE A 25 -6.33 -2.23 12.47
C ILE A 25 -7.04 -0.89 12.67
N ASN A 26 -6.78 -0.20 13.79
CA ASN A 26 -7.37 1.11 14.07
C ASN A 26 -6.97 2.15 12.99
N ALA A 27 -5.70 2.15 12.56
CA ALA A 27 -5.20 3.04 11.52
C ALA A 27 -5.89 2.82 10.16
N VAL A 28 -6.19 1.57 9.80
CA VAL A 28 -6.98 1.24 8.60
C VAL A 28 -8.43 1.67 8.77
N GLN A 29 -9.07 1.35 9.90
CA GLN A 29 -10.44 1.78 10.19
C GLN A 29 -10.61 3.30 10.03
N MET A 30 -9.68 4.10 10.54
CA MET A 30 -9.67 5.55 10.38
C MET A 30 -9.67 6.00 8.91
N ARG A 31 -8.96 5.27 8.05
CA ARG A 31 -8.80 5.57 6.62
C ARG A 31 -9.95 5.04 5.75
N LEU A 32 -10.83 4.20 6.30
CA LEU A 32 -12.06 3.75 5.63
C LEU A 32 -13.22 4.77 5.72
N MET A 33 -12.99 5.98 6.22
CA MET A 33 -14.03 7.02 6.32
C MET A 33 -14.23 7.77 5.01
N SER A 34 -14.86 7.12 4.04
CA SER A 34 -15.13 7.69 2.72
C SER A 34 -16.56 7.45 2.27
N HIS A 35 -17.11 8.40 1.52
CA HIS A 35 -18.38 8.25 0.79
C HIS A 35 -18.17 7.72 -0.64
N ARG A 36 -16.91 7.58 -1.06
CA ARG A 36 -16.50 7.11 -2.38
C ARG A 36 -15.92 5.71 -2.27
N ARG A 37 -15.92 4.97 -3.38
CA ARG A 37 -15.43 3.59 -3.43
C ARG A 37 -13.97 3.50 -2.98
N ILE A 38 -13.71 2.49 -2.16
CA ILE A 38 -12.41 2.18 -1.55
C ILE A 38 -11.82 0.96 -2.25
N GLY A 39 -10.53 1.04 -2.57
CA GLY A 39 -9.70 -0.06 -3.05
C GLY A 39 -8.33 -0.10 -2.37
N CYS A 40 -7.48 -1.02 -2.80
CA CYS A 40 -6.12 -1.19 -2.28
C CYS A 40 -5.10 -1.46 -3.39
N MET A 41 -3.89 -0.95 -3.21
CA MET A 41 -2.71 -1.45 -3.92
C MET A 41 -2.36 -2.83 -3.36
N LEU A 42 -2.03 -3.79 -4.22
CA LEU A 42 -1.68 -5.15 -3.83
C LEU A 42 -0.51 -5.66 -4.69
N SER A 43 0.70 -5.66 -4.13
CA SER A 43 1.90 -6.19 -4.78
C SER A 43 2.13 -7.68 -4.50
N GLY A 44 1.42 -8.25 -3.52
CA GLY A 44 1.68 -9.60 -3.00
C GLY A 44 2.78 -9.66 -1.95
N GLY A 45 3.49 -8.56 -1.69
CA GLY A 45 4.37 -8.40 -0.54
C GLY A 45 3.59 -8.36 0.78
N LEU A 46 4.29 -8.52 1.91
CA LEU A 46 3.69 -8.60 3.24
C LEU A 46 2.81 -7.39 3.56
N ASP A 47 3.31 -6.18 3.31
CA ASP A 47 2.70 -4.95 3.80
C ASP A 47 1.40 -4.63 3.08
N SER A 48 1.43 -4.64 1.74
CA SER A 48 0.24 -4.43 0.92
C SER A 48 -0.81 -5.54 1.14
N SER A 49 -0.37 -6.78 1.38
CA SER A 49 -1.27 -7.90 1.69
C SER A 49 -1.95 -7.73 3.04
N LEU A 50 -1.23 -7.29 4.07
CA LEU A 50 -1.81 -7.01 5.40
C LEU A 50 -2.83 -5.86 5.32
N ILE A 51 -2.49 -4.77 4.63
CA ILE A 51 -3.41 -3.63 4.45
C ILE A 51 -4.66 -4.05 3.68
N ALA A 52 -4.53 -4.83 2.60
CA ALA A 52 -5.67 -5.33 1.85
C ALA A 52 -6.55 -6.27 2.70
N ALA A 53 -5.94 -7.18 3.45
CA ALA A 53 -6.67 -8.12 4.33
C ALA A 53 -7.46 -7.40 5.42
N ILE A 54 -6.83 -6.45 6.11
CA ILE A 54 -7.48 -5.64 7.14
C ILE A 54 -8.58 -4.78 6.50
N THR A 55 -8.33 -4.17 5.34
CA THR A 55 -9.33 -3.36 4.63
C THR A 55 -10.57 -4.17 4.28
N VAL A 56 -10.41 -5.36 3.71
CA VAL A 56 -11.54 -6.25 3.38
C VAL A 56 -12.31 -6.64 4.65
N GLN A 57 -11.61 -7.02 5.71
CA GLN A 57 -12.23 -7.40 6.97
C GLN A 57 -13.04 -6.25 7.59
N GLU A 58 -12.44 -5.07 7.70
CA GLU A 58 -13.06 -3.90 8.33
C GLU A 58 -14.15 -3.27 7.46
N ALA A 59 -14.00 -3.31 6.12
CA ALA A 59 -15.06 -2.89 5.21
C ALA A 59 -16.32 -3.73 5.38
N ARG A 60 -16.18 -5.07 5.47
CA ARG A 60 -17.30 -5.98 5.75
C ARG A 60 -17.97 -5.66 7.09
N LYS A 61 -17.19 -5.42 8.15
CA LYS A 61 -17.73 -5.04 9.47
C LYS A 61 -18.51 -3.72 9.45
N ARG A 62 -18.12 -2.79 8.58
CA ARG A 62 -18.81 -1.49 8.39
C ARG A 62 -20.03 -1.56 7.47
N GLY A 63 -20.33 -2.74 6.92
CA GLY A 63 -21.46 -2.92 6.01
C GLY A 63 -21.21 -2.34 4.61
N ILE A 64 -19.94 -2.18 4.19
CA ILE A 64 -19.62 -1.88 2.80
C ILE A 64 -20.02 -3.09 1.95
N THR A 65 -20.93 -2.89 0.99
CA THR A 65 -21.56 -3.97 0.22
C THR A 65 -20.88 -4.27 -1.12
N TYR A 66 -20.08 -3.34 -1.65
CA TYR A 66 -19.33 -3.56 -2.88
C TYR A 66 -18.05 -4.36 -2.60
N PRO A 67 -17.55 -5.15 -3.57
CA PRO A 67 -16.26 -5.80 -3.45
C PRO A 67 -15.13 -4.75 -3.45
N ILE A 68 -14.17 -4.93 -2.56
CA ILE A 68 -12.94 -4.13 -2.54
C ILE A 68 -12.16 -4.45 -3.82
N GLN A 69 -11.86 -3.41 -4.60
CA GLN A 69 -10.99 -3.52 -5.76
C GLN A 69 -9.53 -3.51 -5.33
N THR A 70 -8.75 -4.40 -5.91
CA THR A 70 -7.30 -4.51 -5.64
C THR A 70 -6.52 -4.36 -6.93
N PHE A 71 -5.40 -3.66 -6.87
CA PHE A 71 -4.64 -3.28 -8.06
C PHE A 71 -3.19 -3.72 -7.93
N SER A 72 -2.72 -4.50 -8.90
CA SER A 72 -1.32 -4.93 -9.04
C SER A 72 -0.78 -4.47 -10.40
N ILE A 73 0.54 -4.33 -10.52
CA ILE A 73 1.16 -3.95 -11.79
C ILE A 73 2.47 -4.69 -12.01
N GLY A 74 2.71 -5.10 -13.24
CA GLY A 74 3.95 -5.74 -13.66
C GLY A 74 4.14 -5.71 -15.17
N MET A 75 5.37 -5.91 -15.63
CA MET A 75 5.68 -6.01 -17.07
C MET A 75 5.34 -7.40 -17.62
N ASP A 76 5.57 -8.45 -16.83
CA ASP A 76 5.34 -9.85 -17.19
C ASP A 76 4.24 -10.44 -16.29
N GLU A 77 3.31 -11.16 -16.90
CA GLU A 77 2.27 -11.93 -16.21
C GLU A 77 2.83 -12.98 -15.24
N GLN A 78 4.01 -13.50 -15.56
CA GLN A 78 4.72 -14.47 -14.73
C GLN A 78 5.66 -13.81 -13.73
N SER A 79 5.58 -12.48 -13.58
CA SER A 79 6.36 -11.79 -12.55
C SER A 79 5.96 -12.31 -11.15
N PRO A 80 6.94 -12.51 -10.25
CA PRO A 80 6.68 -13.00 -8.89
C PRO A 80 5.64 -12.17 -8.15
N ASP A 81 5.64 -10.84 -8.34
CA ASP A 81 4.72 -9.91 -7.69
C ASP A 81 3.27 -10.11 -8.16
N LEU A 82 3.02 -10.21 -9.47
CA LEU A 82 1.65 -10.46 -9.97
C LEU A 82 1.12 -11.83 -9.51
N LEU A 83 1.97 -12.86 -9.52
CA LEU A 83 1.59 -14.19 -9.04
C LEU A 83 1.29 -14.19 -7.54
N ALA A 84 2.05 -13.45 -6.74
CA ALA A 84 1.81 -13.29 -5.31
C ALA A 84 0.54 -12.47 -5.04
N ALA A 85 0.34 -11.36 -5.75
CA ALA A 85 -0.84 -10.52 -5.65
C ALA A 85 -2.12 -11.31 -5.98
N ARG A 86 -2.09 -12.12 -7.05
CA ARG A 86 -3.20 -13.00 -7.43
C ARG A 86 -3.57 -13.98 -6.32
N LYS A 87 -2.57 -14.65 -5.72
CA LYS A 87 -2.81 -15.57 -4.59
C LYS A 87 -3.49 -14.88 -3.41
N VAL A 88 -3.07 -13.66 -3.09
CA VAL A 88 -3.66 -12.89 -1.99
C VAL A 88 -5.06 -12.41 -2.34
N ALA A 89 -5.28 -11.94 -3.57
CA ALA A 89 -6.60 -11.53 -4.04
C ALA A 89 -7.60 -12.69 -4.02
N ASP A 90 -7.21 -13.87 -4.48
CA ASP A 90 -8.02 -15.09 -4.44
C ASP A 90 -8.36 -15.49 -3.00
N HIS A 91 -7.39 -15.39 -2.08
CA HIS A 91 -7.60 -15.67 -0.67
C HIS A 91 -8.59 -14.69 -0.01
N LEU A 92 -8.54 -13.41 -0.38
CA LEU A 92 -9.38 -12.36 0.20
C LEU A 92 -10.76 -12.25 -0.49
N GLY A 93 -10.89 -12.76 -1.71
CA GLY A 93 -12.07 -12.63 -2.55
C GLY A 93 -12.29 -11.19 -3.03
N THR A 94 -11.23 -10.50 -3.45
CA THR A 94 -11.30 -9.12 -3.97
C THR A 94 -11.58 -9.08 -5.47
N GLU A 95 -12.08 -7.95 -5.97
CA GLU A 95 -12.15 -7.68 -7.40
C GLU A 95 -10.74 -7.26 -7.86
N HIS A 96 -9.96 -8.21 -8.37
CA HIS A 96 -8.54 -7.99 -8.68
C HIS A 96 -8.32 -7.49 -10.11
N HIS A 97 -7.52 -6.44 -10.24
CA HIS A 97 -7.08 -5.87 -11.50
C HIS A 97 -5.57 -5.99 -11.61
N GLU A 98 -5.10 -6.68 -12.65
CA GLU A 98 -3.69 -6.76 -12.99
C GLU A 98 -3.40 -5.83 -14.16
N ILE A 99 -2.63 -4.78 -13.90
CA ILE A 99 -2.22 -3.80 -14.90
C ILE A 99 -0.89 -4.25 -15.51
N ARG A 100 -0.76 -4.10 -16.83
CA ARG A 100 0.47 -4.38 -17.56
C ARG A 100 0.96 -3.13 -18.27
N PHE A 101 2.28 -3.01 -18.37
CA PHE A 101 2.96 -1.96 -19.12
C PHE A 101 4.24 -2.52 -19.74
N SER A 102 4.63 -2.01 -20.91
CA SER A 102 5.90 -2.37 -21.54
C SER A 102 7.04 -1.41 -21.16
N ALA A 103 8.27 -1.77 -21.54
CA ALA A 103 9.41 -0.85 -21.42
C ALA A 103 9.23 0.41 -22.28
N GLU A 104 8.61 0.28 -23.45
CA GLU A 104 8.27 1.40 -24.34
C GLU A 104 7.22 2.32 -23.72
N ASP A 105 6.22 1.77 -23.04
CA ASP A 105 5.24 2.55 -22.27
C ASP A 105 5.97 3.38 -21.19
N ALA A 106 6.85 2.74 -20.42
CA ALA A 106 7.65 3.39 -19.39
C ALA A 106 8.50 4.53 -19.95
N ILE A 107 9.23 4.31 -21.06
CA ILE A 107 10.09 5.32 -21.69
C ILE A 107 9.25 6.47 -22.24
N SER A 108 8.13 6.18 -22.90
CA SER A 108 7.26 7.21 -23.50
C SER A 108 6.59 8.11 -22.47
N HIS A 109 6.35 7.62 -21.24
CA HIS A 109 5.72 8.36 -20.16
C HIS A 109 6.71 8.94 -19.14
N LEU A 110 8.01 8.66 -19.26
CA LEU A 110 9.03 9.08 -18.31
C LEU A 110 8.99 10.59 -18.01
N ARG A 111 8.81 11.44 -19.03
CA ARG A 111 8.70 12.89 -18.85
C ARG A 111 7.46 13.29 -18.04
N ASN A 112 6.34 12.60 -18.22
CA ASN A 112 5.12 12.88 -17.47
C ASN A 112 5.28 12.47 -16.00
N VAL A 113 5.95 11.34 -15.75
CA VAL A 113 6.25 10.86 -14.39
C VAL A 113 7.17 11.84 -13.67
N ILE A 114 8.29 12.22 -14.29
CA ILE A 114 9.22 13.22 -13.71
C ILE A 114 8.50 14.53 -13.40
N LYS A 115 7.65 14.99 -14.33
CA LYS A 115 6.86 16.21 -14.13
C LYS A 115 5.87 16.08 -12.97
N ALA A 116 5.22 14.92 -12.80
CA ALA A 116 4.27 14.70 -11.72
C ALA A 116 4.95 14.58 -10.34
N LEU A 117 6.17 14.05 -10.30
CA LEU A 117 6.96 13.89 -9.08
C LEU A 117 7.71 15.15 -8.68
N GLU A 118 8.02 16.02 -9.63
CA GLU A 118 8.90 17.18 -9.46
C GLU A 118 10.29 16.79 -8.88
N SER A 119 10.73 15.55 -9.18
CA SER A 119 11.96 14.96 -8.65
C SER A 119 12.81 14.35 -9.78
N TYR A 120 14.12 14.32 -9.55
CA TYR A 120 15.11 13.67 -10.41
C TYR A 120 15.75 12.43 -9.76
N ASP A 121 15.33 12.05 -8.55
CA ASP A 121 15.85 10.85 -7.89
C ASP A 121 15.52 9.59 -8.70
N ILE A 122 16.55 8.80 -8.98
CA ILE A 122 16.49 7.59 -9.79
C ILE A 122 15.58 6.55 -9.14
N THR A 123 15.67 6.35 -7.81
CA THR A 123 14.88 5.34 -7.11
C THR A 123 13.41 5.72 -7.15
N THR A 124 13.10 6.96 -6.79
CA THR A 124 11.75 7.52 -6.84
C THR A 124 11.14 7.42 -8.24
N ILE A 125 11.87 7.83 -9.29
CA ILE A 125 11.36 7.78 -10.67
C ILE A 125 11.06 6.35 -11.09
N ARG A 126 11.97 5.40 -10.83
CA ARG A 126 11.79 3.99 -11.23
C ARG A 126 10.56 3.36 -10.59
N ALA A 127 10.37 3.53 -9.29
CA ALA A 127 9.21 3.00 -8.57
C ALA A 127 7.89 3.65 -9.04
N SER A 128 7.94 4.96 -9.34
CA SER A 128 6.75 5.74 -9.65
C SER A 128 6.17 5.49 -11.04
N ILE A 129 6.93 4.91 -11.98
CA ILE A 129 6.39 4.57 -13.32
C ILE A 129 5.20 3.62 -13.18
N GLY A 130 5.35 2.55 -12.39
CA GLY A 130 4.27 1.60 -12.14
C GLY A 130 3.09 2.28 -11.45
N MET A 131 3.37 3.07 -10.40
CA MET A 131 2.33 3.79 -9.65
C MET A 131 1.54 4.76 -10.54
N TYR A 132 2.20 5.43 -11.48
CA TYR A 132 1.57 6.32 -12.45
C TYR A 132 0.58 5.57 -13.35
N PHE A 133 0.99 4.41 -13.90
CA PHE A 133 0.13 3.59 -14.74
C PHE A 133 -1.06 3.00 -13.98
N VAL A 134 -0.86 2.53 -12.75
CA VAL A 134 -1.98 2.05 -11.91
C VAL A 134 -2.94 3.20 -11.62
N SER A 135 -2.45 4.37 -11.24
CA SER A 135 -3.29 5.54 -10.96
C SER A 135 -4.12 5.94 -12.19
N LYS A 136 -3.49 5.95 -13.37
CA LYS A 136 -4.18 6.21 -14.64
C LYS A 136 -5.25 5.16 -14.94
N TYR A 137 -4.93 3.87 -14.75
CA TYR A 137 -5.89 2.78 -14.93
C TYR A 137 -7.10 2.92 -14.00
N ILE A 138 -6.86 3.17 -12.70
CA ILE A 138 -7.92 3.34 -11.69
C ILE A 138 -8.86 4.47 -12.12
N GLN A 139 -8.30 5.61 -12.53
CA GLN A 139 -9.06 6.77 -12.98
C GLN A 139 -9.90 6.48 -14.23
N GLU A 140 -9.34 5.75 -15.21
CA GLU A 140 -9.97 5.55 -16.52
C GLU A 140 -10.93 4.35 -16.56
N LYS A 141 -10.69 3.32 -15.74
CA LYS A 141 -11.32 2.00 -15.88
C LYS A 141 -12.17 1.59 -14.67
N THR A 142 -12.11 2.33 -13.57
CA THR A 142 -12.85 1.99 -12.34
C THR A 142 -13.54 3.22 -11.75
N ASP A 143 -14.34 2.99 -10.71
CA ASP A 143 -14.94 4.02 -9.87
C ASP A 143 -14.26 4.13 -8.49
N THR A 144 -13.13 3.44 -8.28
CA THR A 144 -12.32 3.56 -7.06
C THR A 144 -11.67 4.94 -6.98
N VAL A 145 -11.83 5.59 -5.82
CA VAL A 145 -11.29 6.93 -5.57
C VAL A 145 -10.33 6.94 -4.38
N VAL A 146 -10.62 6.14 -3.36
CA VAL A 146 -9.75 6.02 -2.19
C VAL A 146 -8.97 4.73 -2.32
N VAL A 147 -7.64 4.83 -2.39
CA VAL A 147 -6.76 3.67 -2.52
C VAL A 147 -5.83 3.63 -1.31
N LEU A 148 -5.85 2.52 -0.58
CA LEU A 148 -4.90 2.28 0.51
C LEU A 148 -3.66 1.56 -0.03
N SER A 149 -2.49 1.89 0.49
CA SER A 149 -1.21 1.24 0.19
C SER A 149 -0.49 0.82 1.48
N GLY A 150 0.54 -0.02 1.33
CA GLY A 150 1.42 -0.47 2.42
C GLY A 150 2.73 0.33 2.54
N GLU A 151 2.83 1.49 1.89
CA GLU A 151 4.01 2.37 1.96
C GLU A 151 4.28 2.81 3.41
N GLY A 152 5.55 2.99 3.78
CA GLY A 152 5.97 3.37 5.13
C GLY A 152 6.23 2.19 6.08
N ALA A 153 5.86 0.97 5.69
CA ALA A 153 6.02 -0.21 6.54
C ALA A 153 7.50 -0.58 6.75
N ASP A 154 8.30 -0.56 5.68
CA ASP A 154 9.74 -0.88 5.74
C ASP A 154 10.52 0.14 6.57
N GLU A 155 10.15 1.42 6.49
CA GLU A 155 10.77 2.50 7.24
C GLU A 155 10.48 2.35 8.74
N VAL A 156 9.21 2.14 9.10
CA VAL A 156 8.79 1.98 10.50
C VAL A 156 9.28 0.66 11.12
N CYS A 157 9.33 -0.41 10.33
CA CYS A 157 9.65 -1.75 10.82
C CYS A 157 11.09 -2.18 10.50
N GLN A 158 11.92 -1.28 9.96
CA GLN A 158 13.31 -1.56 9.58
C GLN A 158 13.42 -2.73 8.59
N GLY A 159 12.50 -2.80 7.62
CA GLY A 159 12.30 -3.94 6.71
C GLY A 159 13.26 -4.01 5.53
N TYR A 160 13.93 -2.90 5.18
CA TYR A 160 14.92 -2.92 4.10
C TYR A 160 16.12 -3.83 4.42
N ILE A 161 16.64 -4.53 3.40
CA ILE A 161 17.73 -5.51 3.55
C ILE A 161 18.99 -4.93 4.22
N TYR A 162 19.25 -3.63 4.10
CA TYR A 162 20.42 -3.03 4.73
C TYR A 162 20.29 -2.89 6.26
N PHE A 163 19.08 -2.95 6.82
CA PHE A 163 18.88 -2.91 8.27
C PHE A 163 19.51 -4.10 9.00
N TYR A 164 19.68 -5.26 8.33
CA TYR A 164 20.43 -6.39 8.87
C TYR A 164 21.90 -6.06 9.19
N ARG A 165 22.42 -4.93 8.71
CA ARG A 165 23.80 -4.48 8.90
C ARG A 165 23.92 -3.23 9.77
N GLN A 166 22.86 -2.82 10.46
CA GLN A 166 22.97 -1.70 11.39
C GLN A 166 23.97 -2.04 12.50
N PRO A 167 24.91 -1.13 12.84
CA PRO A 167 25.92 -1.44 13.84
C PRO A 167 25.34 -1.54 15.25
N THR A 168 24.29 -0.77 15.54
CA THR A 168 23.60 -0.74 16.84
C THR A 168 22.09 -0.55 16.69
N PRO A 169 21.27 -0.99 17.66
CA PRO A 169 19.83 -0.70 17.68
C PRO A 169 19.52 0.81 17.61
N GLU A 170 20.31 1.64 18.28
CA GLU A 170 20.11 3.10 18.32
C GLU A 170 20.38 3.77 16.95
N GLU A 171 21.36 3.28 16.20
CA GLU A 171 21.59 3.76 14.82
C GLU A 171 20.48 3.30 13.88
N GLY A 172 19.97 2.08 14.06
CA GLY A 172 18.80 1.59 13.32
C GLY A 172 17.54 2.40 13.58
N ASP A 173 17.28 2.74 14.85
CA ASP A 173 16.17 3.62 15.24
C ASP A 173 16.30 5.02 14.64
N LYS A 174 17.50 5.61 14.72
CA LYS A 174 17.77 6.93 14.11
C LYS A 174 17.57 6.94 12.60
N GLU A 175 18.02 5.88 11.91
CA GLU A 175 17.81 5.72 10.46
C GLU A 175 16.32 5.59 10.13
N SER A 176 15.58 4.72 10.85
CA SER A 176 14.14 4.54 10.69
C SER A 176 13.39 5.88 10.83
N HIS A 177 13.72 6.66 11.86
CA HIS A 177 13.17 8.00 12.03
C HIS A 177 13.57 8.97 10.91
N GLY A 178 14.77 8.86 10.37
CA GLY A 178 15.24 9.66 9.24
C GLY A 178 14.46 9.39 7.95
N LEU A 179 14.07 8.14 7.69
CA LEU A 179 13.31 7.75 6.51
C LEU A 179 11.83 8.13 6.59
N CYS A 180 11.27 8.23 7.80
CA CYS A 180 9.86 8.59 8.01
C CYS A 180 9.56 10.11 7.92
N ASN A 181 10.59 10.96 7.90
CA ASN A 181 10.47 12.42 7.93
C ASN A 181 10.77 13.06 6.57
#